data_AF-A0AAV4Y3F6-F1
#
_entry.id   AF-A0AAV4Y3F6-F1
#
_cell.length_a   1.000
_cell.length_b   1.000
_cell.length_c   1.000
_cell.angle_alpha   90.00
_cell.angle_beta   90.00
_cell.angle_gamma   90.00
#
_symmetry.space_group_name_H-M   'P 1'
#
loop_
_entity.id
_entity.type
_entity.pdbx_description
1 polymer ?
#
loop_
_entity_poly.entity_id
_entity_poly.type
_entity_poly.pdbx_seq_one_letter_code
_entity_poly.pdbx_strand_id
1 'polypeptide(L)'
;MDKVDKLYQNYDILADSKNKPSEHEELYLEIIQAAKGDTSEKMLACQFIPRFLKDFPNLTETALDGQLDLIEDDDVAIRKHAVKYLPSFCKESKKFITKISDILTQMLQSEDSGELATVQTALITILNIDMKATLEGIFVQISSTEEDAIRKRAIQFLCTKFKFLSPELTTKVEEFVLESVKKGLSCNWWR
;
A
#
# COMPACT_ATOMS: atom_id res chain seq x y z
N MET A 1 -6.22 21.04 24.79
CA MET A 1 -6.49 21.03 23.34
C MET A 1 -6.90 19.61 23.01
N ASP A 2 -7.99 19.44 22.27
CA ASP A 2 -8.40 18.13 21.81
C ASP A 2 -7.32 17.53 20.90
N LYS A 3 -7.18 16.20 20.88
CA LYS A 3 -6.12 15.55 20.10
C LYS A 3 -6.36 15.67 18.60
N VAL A 4 -7.62 15.65 18.16
CA VAL A 4 -7.98 15.87 16.75
C VAL A 4 -7.66 17.30 16.35
N ASP A 5 -8.00 18.29 17.18
CA ASP A 5 -7.63 19.69 16.93
C ASP A 5 -6.11 19.86 16.79
N LYS A 6 -5.33 19.16 17.63
CA LYS A 6 -3.87 19.17 17.54
C LYS A 6 -3.37 18.59 16.21
N LEU A 7 -3.97 17.51 15.71
CA LEU A 7 -3.59 16.92 14.43
C LEU A 7 -3.88 17.84 13.25
N TYR A 8 -5.02 18.55 13.27
CA TYR A 8 -5.31 19.57 12.26
C TYR A 8 -4.32 20.74 12.32
N GLN A 9 -3.98 21.22 13.53
CA GLN A 9 -2.98 22.27 13.68
C GLN A 9 -1.61 21.82 13.15
N ASN A 10 -1.18 20.59 13.46
CA ASN A 10 0.08 20.04 12.93
C ASN A 10 0.02 19.95 11.40
N TYR A 11 -1.10 19.50 10.83
CA TYR A 11 -1.30 19.45 9.38
C TYR A 11 -1.16 20.83 8.74
N ASP A 12 -1.83 21.84 9.29
CA ASP A 12 -1.82 23.20 8.73
C ASP A 12 -0.41 23.81 8.78
N ILE A 13 0.31 23.64 9.89
CA ILE A 13 1.70 24.09 10.02
C ILE A 13 2.60 23.41 8.98
N LEU A 14 2.47 22.09 8.80
CA LEU A 14 3.25 21.34 7.83
C LEU A 14 2.93 21.76 6.39
N ALA A 15 1.65 21.95 6.08
CA ALA A 15 1.18 22.39 4.77
C ALA A 15 1.67 23.80 4.40
N ASP A 16 1.78 24.69 5.39
CA ASP A 16 2.22 26.07 5.21
C ASP A 16 3.73 26.29 5.35
N SER A 17 4.51 25.24 5.63
CA SER A 17 5.94 25.34 6.03
C SER A 17 6.92 25.94 5.00
N LYS A 18 6.45 26.41 3.83
CA LYS A 18 7.23 27.14 2.78
C LYS A 18 8.65 26.59 2.53
N ASN A 19 8.83 25.27 2.52
CA ASN A 19 10.12 24.57 2.31
C ASN A 19 11.10 24.59 3.49
N LYS A 20 10.62 24.64 4.74
CA LYS A 20 11.43 24.36 5.95
C LYS A 20 10.96 23.10 6.70
N PRO A 21 10.77 21.95 6.02
CA PRO A 21 10.22 20.76 6.69
C PRO A 21 11.11 20.26 7.82
N SER A 22 12.43 20.43 7.73
CA SER A 22 13.38 20.06 8.79
C SER A 22 13.13 20.74 10.14
N GLU A 23 12.46 21.90 10.18
CA GLU A 23 12.12 22.61 11.43
C GLU A 23 10.84 22.04 12.09
N HIS A 24 10.14 21.10 11.43
CA HIS A 24 8.84 20.59 11.84
C HIS A 24 8.76 19.05 11.88
N GLU A 25 9.91 18.39 11.97
CA GLU A 25 10.00 16.92 12.02
C GLU A 25 9.15 16.33 13.16
N GLU A 26 9.20 16.95 14.34
CA GLU A 26 8.42 16.52 15.51
C GLU A 26 6.90 16.53 15.23
N LEU A 27 6.39 17.52 14.48
CA LEU A 27 4.96 17.61 14.15
C LEU A 27 4.53 16.46 13.23
N TYR A 28 5.39 16.07 12.29
CA TYR A 28 5.12 14.93 11.43
C TYR A 28 5.21 13.60 12.18
N LEU A 29 6.17 13.46 13.09
CA LEU A 29 6.24 12.30 14.00
C LEU A 29 4.99 12.17 14.87
N GLU A 30 4.43 13.28 15.36
CA GLU A 30 3.16 13.27 16.10
C GLU A 30 1.98 12.80 15.23
N ILE A 31 1.93 13.20 13.95
CA ILE A 31 0.94 12.69 12.99
C ILE A 31 1.09 11.19 12.76
N ILE A 32 2.32 10.69 12.62
CA ILE A 32 2.58 9.25 12.48
C ILE A 32 2.14 8.51 13.74
N GLN A 33 2.45 9.04 14.93
CA GLN A 33 2.10 8.43 16.21
C GLN A 33 0.59 8.35 16.44
N ALA A 34 -0.21 9.20 15.80
CA ALA A 34 -1.67 9.14 15.84
C ALA A 34 -2.26 7.85 15.23
N ALA A 35 -1.47 7.08 14.46
CA ALA A 35 -1.82 5.73 14.04
C ALA A 35 -2.15 4.79 15.23
N LYS A 36 -1.66 5.12 16.43
CA LYS A 36 -1.89 4.38 17.68
C LYS A 36 -2.93 5.04 18.60
N GLY A 37 -3.62 6.06 18.09
CA GLY A 37 -4.62 6.84 18.83
C GLY A 37 -6.01 6.18 18.84
N ASP A 38 -7.03 6.98 19.12
CA ASP A 38 -8.42 6.54 18.96
C ASP A 38 -8.88 6.50 17.48
N THR A 39 -10.11 6.06 17.24
CA THR A 39 -10.68 5.97 15.88
C THR A 39 -10.58 7.27 15.09
N SER A 40 -10.80 8.42 15.74
CA SER A 40 -10.76 9.72 15.05
C SER A 40 -9.33 10.12 14.70
N GLU A 41 -8.40 9.93 15.63
CA GLU A 41 -6.96 10.15 15.41
C GLU A 41 -6.44 9.27 14.26
N LYS A 42 -6.77 7.98 14.26
CA LYS A 42 -6.37 7.01 13.22
C LYS A 42 -6.90 7.38 11.83
N MET A 43 -8.17 7.79 11.75
CA MET A 43 -8.79 8.20 10.47
C MET A 43 -8.12 9.44 9.86
N LEU A 44 -7.57 10.32 10.68
CA LEU A 44 -6.76 11.46 10.23
C LEU A 44 -5.35 11.01 9.85
N ALA A 45 -4.71 10.17 10.68
CA ALA A 45 -3.38 9.62 10.40
C ALA A 45 -3.33 8.94 9.02
N CYS A 46 -4.32 8.12 8.67
CA CYS A 46 -4.46 7.49 7.35
C CYS A 46 -4.27 8.45 6.18
N GLN A 47 -4.72 9.71 6.33
CA GLN A 47 -4.72 10.73 5.28
C GLN A 47 -3.50 11.65 5.37
N PHE A 48 -3.07 11.95 6.59
CA PHE A 48 -2.05 12.96 6.85
C PHE A 48 -0.63 12.39 6.70
N ILE A 49 -0.37 11.16 7.13
CA ILE A 49 0.92 10.48 6.94
C ILE A 49 1.38 10.54 5.46
N PRO A 50 0.62 10.03 4.47
CA PRO A 50 1.06 10.02 3.08
C PRO A 50 1.23 11.42 2.47
N ARG A 51 0.68 12.48 3.09
CA ARG A 51 0.66 13.84 2.51
C ARG A 51 2.03 14.50 2.48
N PHE A 52 2.89 14.18 3.43
CA PHE A 52 4.15 14.88 3.70
C PHE A 52 5.40 14.02 3.44
N LEU A 53 5.26 12.84 2.82
CA LEU A 53 6.39 11.93 2.57
C LEU A 53 7.57 12.59 1.84
N LYS A 54 7.26 13.44 0.85
CA LYS A 54 8.26 14.19 0.06
C LYS A 54 9.06 15.19 0.91
N ASP A 55 8.39 15.76 1.90
CA ASP A 55 8.96 16.80 2.77
C ASP A 55 9.88 16.18 3.83
N PHE A 56 9.66 14.90 4.18
CA PHE A 56 10.39 14.17 5.20
C PHE A 56 10.99 12.85 4.66
N PRO A 57 11.95 12.90 3.71
CA PRO A 57 12.53 11.70 3.09
C PRO A 57 13.16 10.75 4.12
N ASN A 58 13.74 11.28 5.20
CA ASN A 58 14.37 10.52 6.28
C ASN A 58 13.36 9.73 7.13
N LEU A 59 12.08 10.13 7.11
CA LEU A 59 11.00 9.49 7.88
C LEU A 59 10.10 8.61 7.02
N THR A 60 10.43 8.39 5.74
CA THR A 60 9.58 7.62 4.82
C THR A 60 9.34 6.18 5.28
N GLU A 61 10.31 5.54 5.94
CA GLU A 61 10.15 4.19 6.49
C GLU A 61 9.28 4.20 7.74
N THR A 62 9.53 5.12 8.68
CA THR A 62 8.70 5.31 9.88
C THR A 62 7.24 5.65 9.52
N ALA A 63 7.04 6.47 8.50
CA ALA A 63 5.73 6.81 7.98
C ALA A 63 5.03 5.61 7.35
N LEU A 64 5.78 4.76 6.62
CA LEU A 64 5.22 3.54 6.07
C LEU A 64 4.81 2.59 7.19
N ASP A 65 5.66 2.40 8.20
CA ASP A 65 5.34 1.52 9.35
C ASP A 65 4.08 2.01 10.09
N GLY A 66 3.93 3.32 10.31
CA GLY A 66 2.70 3.88 10.88
C GLY A 66 1.46 3.68 10.00
N GLN A 67 1.61 3.73 8.68
CA GLN A 67 0.51 3.38 7.76
C GLN A 67 0.21 1.87 7.78
N LEU A 68 1.23 1.03 7.97
CA LEU A 68 1.07 -0.42 8.06
C LEU A 68 0.38 -0.84 9.37
N ASP A 69 0.66 -0.17 10.49
CA ASP A 69 -0.09 -0.35 11.74
C ASP A 69 -1.61 -0.12 11.51
N LEU A 70 -1.98 0.83 10.65
CA LEU A 70 -3.39 1.16 10.34
C LEU A 70 -4.08 0.14 9.41
N ILE A 71 -3.34 -0.57 8.56
CA ILE A 71 -3.94 -1.64 7.74
C ILE A 71 -4.15 -2.94 8.53
N GLU A 72 -3.57 -3.04 9.72
CA GLU A 72 -3.74 -4.17 10.65
C GLU A 72 -4.81 -3.89 11.72
N ASP A 73 -5.51 -2.74 11.64
CA ASP A 73 -6.53 -2.35 12.61
C ASP A 73 -7.74 -3.29 12.64
N ASP A 74 -8.33 -3.49 13.81
CA ASP A 74 -9.54 -4.31 13.97
C ASP A 74 -10.74 -3.72 13.20
N ASP A 75 -10.83 -2.39 13.08
CA ASP A 75 -11.88 -1.70 12.34
C ASP A 75 -11.60 -1.70 10.84
N VAL A 76 -12.45 -2.42 10.09
CA VAL A 76 -12.40 -2.50 8.64
C VAL A 76 -12.49 -1.14 7.95
N ALA A 77 -13.17 -0.15 8.56
CA ALA A 77 -13.24 1.21 8.02
C ALA A 77 -11.87 1.89 8.05
N ILE A 78 -11.09 1.71 9.12
CA ILE A 78 -9.73 2.24 9.24
C ILE A 78 -8.81 1.55 8.23
N ARG A 79 -8.83 0.21 8.17
CA ARG A 79 -8.02 -0.56 7.21
C ARG A 79 -8.29 -0.13 5.76
N LYS A 80 -9.56 -0.02 5.39
CA LYS A 80 -9.99 0.48 4.06
C LYS A 80 -9.39 1.84 3.75
N HIS A 81 -9.47 2.76 4.70
CA HIS A 81 -8.96 4.10 4.51
C HIS A 81 -7.44 4.09 4.39
N ALA A 82 -6.73 3.31 5.21
CA ALA A 82 -5.29 3.17 5.15
C ALA A 82 -4.80 2.58 3.82
N VAL A 83 -5.44 1.50 3.33
CA VAL A 83 -5.16 0.86 2.04
C VAL A 83 -5.28 1.83 0.88
N LYS A 84 -6.32 2.69 0.89
CA LYS A 84 -6.56 3.69 -0.15
C LYS A 84 -5.35 4.62 -0.37
N TYR A 85 -4.56 4.87 0.67
CA TYR A 85 -3.41 5.77 0.61
C TYR A 85 -2.05 5.09 0.41
N LEU A 86 -1.95 3.76 0.48
CA LEU A 86 -0.71 3.03 0.19
C LEU A 86 -0.08 3.40 -1.18
N PRO A 87 -0.84 3.61 -2.27
CA PRO A 87 -0.25 4.02 -3.55
C PRO A 87 0.54 5.35 -3.49
N SER A 88 0.29 6.23 -2.52
CA SER A 88 1.06 7.47 -2.35
C SER A 88 2.53 7.19 -1.99
N PHE A 89 2.79 6.17 -1.18
CA PHE A 89 4.14 5.73 -0.84
C PHE A 89 4.88 5.21 -2.08
N CYS A 90 4.18 4.49 -2.96
CA CYS A 90 4.74 4.00 -4.23
C CYS A 90 5.08 5.12 -5.21
N LYS A 91 4.26 6.19 -5.23
CA LYS A 91 4.52 7.38 -6.07
C LYS A 91 5.75 8.15 -5.58
N GLU A 92 5.92 8.27 -4.27
CA GLU A 92 7.05 8.97 -3.68
C GLU A 92 8.35 8.15 -3.78
N SER A 93 8.27 6.85 -3.47
CA SER A 93 9.44 5.97 -3.52
C SER A 93 9.10 4.60 -4.08
N LYS A 94 9.63 4.32 -5.28
CA LYS A 94 9.46 3.02 -5.95
C LYS A 94 10.01 1.84 -5.14
N LYS A 95 10.93 2.07 -4.17
CA LYS A 95 11.49 1.02 -3.31
C LYS A 95 10.41 0.27 -2.51
N PHE A 96 9.27 0.91 -2.26
CA PHE A 96 8.17 0.31 -1.49
C PHE A 96 7.20 -0.52 -2.34
N ILE A 97 7.25 -0.45 -3.67
CA ILE A 97 6.24 -1.06 -4.54
C ILE A 97 6.13 -2.56 -4.31
N THR A 98 7.25 -3.29 -4.29
CA THR A 98 7.24 -4.75 -4.10
C THR A 98 6.67 -5.14 -2.73
N LYS A 99 7.08 -4.45 -1.65
CA LYS A 99 6.56 -4.69 -0.28
C LYS A 99 5.06 -4.38 -0.19
N ILE A 100 4.63 -3.23 -0.71
CA ILE A 100 3.21 -2.83 -0.69
C ILE A 100 2.36 -3.78 -1.56
N SER A 101 2.89 -4.22 -2.70
CA SER A 101 2.20 -5.20 -3.54
C SER A 101 2.05 -6.55 -2.86
N ASP A 102 3.07 -7.02 -2.15
CA ASP A 102 3.00 -8.26 -1.36
C ASP A 102 1.87 -8.19 -0.32
N ILE A 103 1.86 -7.12 0.48
CA ILE A 103 0.85 -6.84 1.51
C ILE A 103 -0.56 -6.75 0.91
N LEU A 104 -0.74 -5.95 -0.15
CA LEU A 104 -2.03 -5.82 -0.82
C LEU A 104 -2.51 -7.17 -1.41
N THR A 105 -1.58 -8.03 -1.83
CA THR A 105 -1.92 -9.36 -2.35
C THR A 105 -2.44 -10.25 -1.23
N GLN A 106 -1.85 -10.20 -0.03
CA GLN A 106 -2.38 -10.88 1.15
C GLN A 106 -3.81 -10.40 1.47
N MET A 107 -4.06 -9.08 1.40
CA MET A 107 -5.38 -8.50 1.67
C MET A 107 -6.48 -8.87 0.66
N LEU A 108 -6.16 -9.49 -0.49
CA LEU A 108 -7.17 -9.98 -1.44
C LEU A 108 -8.08 -11.09 -0.86
N GLN A 109 -7.72 -11.64 0.30
CA GLN A 109 -8.53 -12.60 1.03
C GLN A 109 -9.65 -11.97 1.88
N SER A 110 -9.70 -10.63 1.98
CA SER A 110 -10.76 -9.96 2.77
C SER A 110 -12.16 -10.40 2.33
N GLU A 111 -13.01 -10.64 3.34
CA GLU A 111 -14.43 -10.96 3.19
C GLU A 111 -15.30 -9.69 3.10
N ASP A 112 -14.80 -8.52 3.50
CA ASP A 112 -15.51 -7.25 3.28
C ASP A 112 -15.37 -6.84 1.82
N SER A 113 -16.50 -6.82 1.12
CA SER A 113 -16.55 -6.46 -0.29
C SER A 113 -15.98 -5.06 -0.58
N GLY A 114 -16.13 -4.10 0.35
CA GLY A 114 -15.62 -2.74 0.19
C GLY A 114 -14.10 -2.63 0.39
N GLU A 115 -13.55 -3.38 1.35
CA GLU A 115 -12.11 -3.55 1.55
C GLU A 115 -11.48 -4.23 0.35
N LEU A 116 -12.05 -5.34 -0.10
CA LEU A 116 -11.58 -6.04 -1.29
C LEU A 116 -11.57 -5.14 -2.53
N ALA A 117 -12.63 -4.33 -2.74
CA ALA A 117 -12.68 -3.38 -3.84
C ALA A 117 -11.58 -2.30 -3.74
N THR A 118 -11.29 -1.84 -2.53
CA THR A 118 -10.23 -0.84 -2.26
C THR A 118 -8.85 -1.43 -2.51
N VAL A 119 -8.58 -2.65 -2.03
CA VAL A 119 -7.34 -3.39 -2.28
C VAL A 119 -7.09 -3.59 -3.78
N GLN A 120 -8.10 -4.06 -4.52
CA GLN A 120 -7.99 -4.22 -5.98
C GLN A 120 -7.68 -2.91 -6.68
N THR A 121 -8.29 -1.81 -6.24
CA THR A 121 -8.03 -0.47 -6.79
C THR A 121 -6.61 -0.01 -6.51
N ALA A 122 -6.10 -0.25 -5.29
CA ALA A 122 -4.72 0.07 -4.92
C ALA A 122 -3.71 -0.74 -5.76
N LEU A 123 -3.91 -2.06 -5.92
CA LEU A 123 -3.09 -2.92 -6.78
C LEU A 123 -3.05 -2.44 -8.24
N ILE A 124 -4.21 -2.10 -8.81
CA ILE A 124 -4.28 -1.54 -10.17
C ILE A 124 -3.54 -0.20 -10.25
N THR A 125 -3.64 0.64 -9.22
CA THR A 125 -2.93 1.92 -9.17
C THR A 125 -1.42 1.71 -9.21
N ILE A 126 -0.88 0.78 -8.41
CA ILE A 126 0.57 0.54 -8.37
C ILE A 126 1.08 -0.24 -9.60
N LEU A 127 0.25 -1.09 -10.22
CA LEU A 127 0.54 -1.68 -11.55
C LEU A 127 0.79 -0.62 -12.62
N ASN A 128 0.05 0.49 -12.56
CA ASN A 128 0.24 1.62 -13.49
C ASN A 128 1.45 2.49 -13.15
N ILE A 129 1.98 2.42 -11.92
CA ILE A 129 3.21 3.12 -11.52
C ILE A 129 4.45 2.31 -11.94
N ASP A 130 4.45 1.02 -11.58
CA ASP A 130 5.53 0.09 -11.93
C ASP A 130 4.98 -1.35 -11.99
N MET A 131 4.68 -1.78 -13.22
CA MET A 131 4.07 -3.09 -13.46
C MET A 131 4.97 -4.23 -13.02
N LYS A 132 6.28 -4.14 -13.31
CA LYS A 132 7.22 -5.23 -13.01
C LYS A 132 7.36 -5.41 -11.50
N ALA A 133 7.66 -4.33 -10.76
CA ALA A 133 7.84 -4.40 -9.31
C ALA A 133 6.55 -4.84 -8.59
N THR A 134 5.38 -4.45 -9.11
CA THR A 134 4.09 -4.92 -8.58
C THR A 134 3.89 -6.42 -8.84
N LEU A 135 4.12 -6.89 -10.07
CA LEU A 135 4.00 -8.31 -10.39
C LEU A 135 4.99 -9.16 -9.58
N GLU A 136 6.20 -8.67 -9.31
CA GLU A 136 7.15 -9.33 -8.41
C GLU A 136 6.54 -9.58 -7.02
N GLY A 137 5.89 -8.58 -6.41
CA GLY A 137 5.23 -8.76 -5.12
C GLY A 137 4.06 -9.75 -5.17
N ILE A 138 3.25 -9.70 -6.23
CA ILE A 138 2.15 -10.68 -6.42
C ILE A 138 2.71 -12.10 -6.58
N PHE A 139 3.77 -12.28 -7.37
CA PHE A 139 4.36 -13.60 -7.61
C PHE A 139 5.10 -14.16 -6.39
N VAL A 140 5.63 -13.31 -5.50
CA VAL A 140 6.15 -13.76 -4.19
C VAL A 140 5.04 -14.47 -3.41
N GLN A 141 3.86 -13.86 -3.29
CA GLN A 141 2.73 -14.50 -2.62
C GLN A 141 2.29 -15.79 -3.31
N ILE A 142 2.14 -15.79 -4.64
CA ILE A 142 1.74 -17.01 -5.37
C ILE A 142 2.75 -18.16 -5.15
N SER A 143 4.04 -17.84 -5.09
CA SER A 143 5.12 -18.83 -4.99
C SER A 143 5.34 -19.36 -3.59
N SER A 144 5.21 -18.49 -2.58
CA SER A 144 5.78 -18.73 -1.26
C SER A 144 4.74 -18.81 -0.15
N THR A 145 3.49 -18.39 -0.39
CA THR A 145 2.45 -18.48 0.63
C THR A 145 2.07 -19.94 0.89
N GLU A 146 1.86 -20.27 2.18
CA GLU A 146 1.26 -21.53 2.62
C GLU A 146 -0.27 -21.47 2.58
N GLU A 147 -0.84 -20.26 2.44
CA GLU A 147 -2.29 -20.04 2.43
C GLU A 147 -2.86 -20.11 1.00
N ASP A 148 -3.49 -21.24 0.67
CA ASP A 148 -4.09 -21.44 -0.66
C ASP A 148 -5.17 -20.41 -1.01
N ALA A 149 -5.84 -19.84 -0.01
CA ALA A 149 -6.80 -18.76 -0.21
C ALA A 149 -6.12 -17.54 -0.85
N ILE A 150 -4.99 -17.10 -0.29
CA ILE A 150 -4.19 -15.97 -0.83
C ILE A 150 -3.71 -16.30 -2.24
N ARG A 151 -3.13 -17.50 -2.43
CA ARG A 151 -2.63 -17.97 -3.75
C ARG A 151 -3.72 -17.91 -4.82
N LYS A 152 -4.91 -18.46 -4.52
CA LYS A 152 -6.06 -18.49 -5.42
C LYS A 152 -6.57 -17.08 -5.75
N ARG A 153 -6.65 -16.20 -4.74
CA ARG A 153 -7.12 -14.81 -4.93
C ARG A 153 -6.13 -13.99 -5.76
N ALA A 154 -4.83 -14.17 -5.57
CA ALA A 154 -3.80 -13.54 -6.37
C ALA A 154 -3.87 -13.95 -7.85
N ILE A 155 -3.98 -15.27 -8.13
CA ILE A 155 -4.16 -15.79 -9.50
C ILE A 155 -5.46 -15.24 -10.11
N GLN A 156 -6.56 -15.26 -9.36
CA GLN A 156 -7.84 -14.72 -9.82
C GLN A 156 -7.75 -13.22 -10.16
N PHE A 157 -7.06 -12.44 -9.32
CA PHE A 157 -6.82 -11.03 -9.59
C PHE A 157 -6.07 -10.83 -10.92
N LEU A 158 -4.97 -11.57 -11.13
CA LEU A 158 -4.22 -11.50 -12.39
C LEU A 158 -5.09 -11.91 -13.60
N CYS A 159 -5.76 -13.05 -13.55
CA CYS A 159 -6.61 -13.52 -14.66
C CYS A 159 -7.75 -12.54 -15.00
N THR A 160 -8.29 -11.83 -14.00
CA THR A 160 -9.40 -10.90 -14.21
C THR A 160 -8.95 -9.52 -14.61
N LYS A 161 -7.85 -9.00 -14.07
CA LYS A 161 -7.41 -7.62 -14.26
C LYS A 161 -6.36 -7.44 -15.36
N PHE A 162 -5.51 -8.44 -15.61
CA PHE A 162 -4.37 -8.32 -16.55
C PHE A 162 -4.82 -7.95 -17.96
N LYS A 163 -5.96 -8.49 -18.41
CA LYS A 163 -6.56 -8.19 -19.74
C LYS A 163 -7.04 -6.75 -19.90
N PHE A 164 -7.18 -6.00 -18.81
CA PHE A 164 -7.60 -4.59 -18.83
C PHE A 164 -6.43 -3.62 -18.69
N LEU A 165 -5.20 -4.12 -18.59
CA LEU A 165 -3.99 -3.30 -18.53
C LEU A 165 -3.57 -2.86 -19.94
N SER A 166 -2.86 -1.73 -20.02
CA SER A 166 -2.40 -1.17 -21.30
C SER A 166 -1.49 -2.16 -22.04
N PRO A 167 -1.71 -2.42 -23.35
CA PRO A 167 -0.83 -3.27 -24.16
C PRO A 167 0.65 -2.88 -24.08
N GLU A 168 0.93 -1.57 -24.04
CA GLU A 168 2.30 -1.04 -23.97
C GLU A 168 3.02 -1.49 -22.69
N LEU A 169 2.29 -1.52 -21.56
CA LEU A 169 2.85 -1.96 -20.29
C LEU A 169 3.00 -3.48 -20.27
N THR A 170 2.02 -4.22 -20.79
CA THR A 170 2.04 -5.68 -20.79
C THR A 170 3.17 -6.26 -21.64
N THR A 171 3.50 -5.66 -22.80
CA THR A 171 4.62 -6.11 -23.63
C THR A 171 5.96 -5.99 -22.89
N LYS A 172 6.13 -4.96 -22.05
CA LYS A 172 7.37 -4.73 -21.28
C LYS A 172 7.62 -5.79 -20.19
N VAL A 173 6.58 -6.54 -19.80
CA VAL A 173 6.67 -7.55 -18.73
C VAL A 173 6.37 -8.97 -19.20
N GLU A 174 6.13 -9.18 -20.49
CA GLU A 174 5.70 -10.48 -21.03
C GLU A 174 6.68 -11.61 -20.71
N GLU A 175 7.98 -11.39 -20.98
CA GLU A 175 9.03 -12.36 -20.67
C GLU A 175 9.10 -12.67 -19.17
N PHE A 176 9.04 -11.63 -18.33
CA PHE A 176 9.03 -11.78 -16.87
C PHE A 176 7.82 -12.59 -16.37
N VAL A 177 6.63 -12.35 -16.93
CA VAL A 177 5.41 -13.10 -16.58
C VAL A 177 5.54 -14.56 -17.00
N LEU A 178 6.04 -14.83 -18.21
CA LEU A 178 6.26 -16.19 -18.71
C LEU A 178 7.24 -16.96 -17.83
N GLU A 179 8.35 -16.35 -17.45
CA GLU A 179 9.33 -16.94 -16.54
C GLU A 179 8.74 -17.23 -15.16
N SER A 180 7.99 -16.27 -14.60
CA SER A 180 7.35 -16.42 -13.29
C SER A 180 6.32 -17.55 -13.27
N VAL A 181 5.50 -17.67 -14.33
CA VAL A 181 4.53 -18.77 -14.48
C VAL A 181 5.23 -20.12 -14.66
N LYS A 182 6.30 -20.19 -15.48
CA LYS A 182 7.08 -21.42 -15.66
C LYS A 182 7.69 -21.90 -14.35
N LYS A 183 8.30 -20.99 -13.59
CA LYS A 183 8.84 -21.28 -12.26
C LYS A 183 7.74 -21.85 -11.36
N GLY A 184 6.55 -21.25 -11.41
CA GLY A 184 5.42 -21.74 -10.63
C GLY A 184 4.92 -23.13 -10.98
N LEU A 185 4.82 -23.42 -12.28
CA LEU A 185 4.47 -24.74 -12.77
C LEU A 185 5.49 -25.81 -12.35
N SER A 186 6.78 -25.44 -12.29
CA SER A 186 7.84 -26.36 -11.84
C SER A 186 7.85 -26.62 -10.33
N CYS A 187 7.28 -25.72 -9.53
CA CYS A 187 7.25 -25.79 -8.06
C CYS A 187 5.96 -26.39 -7.48
N ASN A 188 5.09 -27.00 -8.30
CA ASN A 188 3.80 -27.59 -7.89
C ASN A 188 2.80 -26.59 -7.25
N TRP A 189 2.59 -25.39 -7.81
CA TRP A 189 1.52 -24.47 -7.36
C TRP A 189 0.09 -25.04 -7.35
N TRP A 190 -0.10 -26.24 -7.90
CA TRP A 190 -1.39 -26.88 -8.18
C TRP A 190 -1.62 -28.16 -7.36
N ARG A 191 -0.71 -28.49 -6.44
CA ARG A 191 -0.87 -29.64 -5.52
C ARG A 191 -1.39 -29.20 -4.18
#